data_AF-A0A5C4MXT3-F1
#
_entry.id   AF-A0A5C4MXT3-F1
#
_cell.length_a   1.000
_cell.length_b   1.000
_cell.length_c   1.000
_cell.angle_alpha   90.00
_cell.angle_beta   90.00
_cell.angle_gamma   90.00
#
_symmetry.space_group_name_H-M   'P 1'
#
loop_
_entity.id
_entity.type
_entity.pdbx_description
1 polymer ?
#
loop_
_entity_poly.entity_id
_entity_poly.type
_entity_poly.pdbx_seq_one_letter_code
_entity_poly.pdbx_strand_id
1 'polypeptide(L)'
;MRTSCIRDRRRKLTRSRFGDVRRKVQDREVTLEFHTSLRLRRRIERLFACIKHNNGLHRLRLRGLQGAGEQFLLAATARNHKKMAKILAA
;
A
#
# COMPACT_ATOMS: atom_id res chain seq x y z
N MET A 1 -22.53 19.38 -3.60
CA MET A 1 -22.49 19.07 -5.05
C MET A 1 -22.29 20.36 -5.82
N ARG A 2 -21.37 20.40 -6.79
CA ARG A 2 -21.16 21.59 -7.63
C ARG A 2 -22.38 21.77 -8.55
N THR A 3 -23.03 22.92 -8.46
CA THR A 3 -24.27 23.28 -9.17
C THR A 3 -24.08 23.51 -10.68
N SER A 4 -22.84 23.55 -11.18
CA SER A 4 -22.54 23.94 -12.55
C SER A 4 -22.44 22.79 -13.57
N CYS A 5 -22.56 21.53 -13.16
CA CYS A 5 -22.41 20.38 -14.07
C CYS A 5 -23.69 19.98 -14.85
N ILE A 6 -24.80 20.74 -14.75
CA ILE A 6 -26.13 20.37 -15.28
C ILE A 6 -26.67 21.44 -16.27
N ARG A 7 -25.84 21.95 -17.18
CA ARG A 7 -26.25 22.96 -18.19
C ARG A 7 -26.23 22.47 -19.64
N ASP A 8 -26.09 21.16 -19.88
CA ASP A 8 -26.06 20.60 -21.24
C ASP A 8 -27.48 20.23 -21.73
N ARG A 9 -27.72 20.34 -23.05
CA ARG A 9 -28.99 20.02 -23.72
C ARG A 9 -29.36 18.54 -23.58
N ARG A 10 -28.38 17.65 -23.43
CA ARG A 10 -28.58 16.20 -23.21
C ARG A 10 -28.73 15.90 -21.72
N ARG A 11 -29.97 15.72 -21.26
CA ARG A 11 -30.32 15.39 -19.86
C ARG A 11 -30.20 13.89 -19.52
N LYS A 12 -29.14 13.22 -19.96
CA LYS A 12 -28.92 11.79 -19.63
C LYS A 12 -27.54 11.60 -19.04
N LEU A 13 -27.49 11.09 -17.81
CA LEU A 13 -26.24 10.71 -17.16
C LEU A 13 -26.02 9.20 -17.34
N THR A 14 -25.02 8.82 -18.13
CA THR A 14 -24.64 7.41 -18.25
C THR A 14 -23.92 6.99 -16.97
N ARG A 15 -24.65 6.37 -16.03
CA ARG A 15 -24.08 5.83 -14.79
C ARG A 15 -23.63 4.39 -15.01
N SER A 16 -22.47 4.03 -14.47
CA SER A 16 -22.03 2.63 -14.44
C SER A 16 -23.05 1.77 -13.66
N ARG A 17 -23.34 0.56 -14.16
CA ARG A 17 -24.15 -0.45 -13.45
C ARG A 17 -23.62 -0.77 -12.06
N PHE A 18 -22.30 -0.64 -11.84
CA PHE A 18 -21.65 -0.87 -10.54
C PHE A 18 -21.55 0.41 -9.68
N GLY A 19 -22.28 1.46 -10.03
CA GLY A 19 -22.21 2.75 -9.35
C GLY A 19 -22.55 2.68 -7.86
N ASP A 20 -23.42 1.76 -7.44
CA ASP A 20 -23.79 1.59 -6.03
C ASP A 20 -22.69 0.88 -5.22
N VAL A 21 -22.03 -0.12 -5.83
CA VAL A 21 -20.86 -0.78 -5.23
C VAL A 21 -19.71 0.22 -5.06
N ARG A 22 -19.44 1.06 -6.07
CA ARG A 22 -18.41 2.10 -5.98
C ARG A 22 -18.67 3.10 -4.87
N ARG A 23 -19.92 3.56 -4.70
CA ARG A 23 -20.29 4.46 -3.59
C ARG A 23 -20.04 3.80 -2.24
N LYS A 24 -20.50 2.56 -2.05
CA LYS A 24 -20.25 1.80 -0.82
C LYS A 24 -18.75 1.64 -0.50
N VAL A 25 -17.90 1.47 -1.51
CA VAL A 25 -16.44 1.43 -1.33
C VAL A 25 -15.92 2.82 -0.93
N GLN A 26 -16.30 3.87 -1.65
CA GLN A 26 -15.90 5.25 -1.36
C GLN A 26 -16.31 5.70 0.06
N ASP A 27 -17.50 5.33 0.51
CA ASP A 27 -17.98 5.65 1.86
C ASP A 27 -17.08 5.00 2.93
N ARG A 28 -16.55 3.80 2.67
CA ARG A 28 -15.56 3.15 3.55
C ARG A 28 -14.20 3.83 3.51
N GLU A 29 -13.79 4.40 2.38
CA GLU A 29 -12.51 5.08 2.23
C GLU A 29 -12.38 6.34 3.10
N VAL A 30 -13.50 6.96 3.49
CA VAL A 30 -13.53 8.17 4.34
C VAL A 30 -13.40 7.84 5.83
N THR A 31 -13.50 6.56 6.21
CA THR A 31 -13.49 6.14 7.61
C THR A 31 -12.07 6.23 8.20
N LEU A 32 -11.96 6.65 9.47
CA LEU A 32 -10.69 6.69 10.19
C LEU A 32 -9.96 5.33 10.19
N GLU A 33 -10.70 4.23 10.39
CA GLU A 33 -10.16 2.86 10.34
C GLU A 33 -9.47 2.54 9.01
N PHE A 34 -10.06 2.97 7.89
CA PHE A 34 -9.47 2.78 6.57
C PHE A 34 -8.16 3.56 6.43
N HIS A 35 -8.14 4.82 6.88
CA HIS A 35 -6.92 5.62 6.86
C HIS A 35 -5.82 5.04 7.76
N THR A 36 -6.16 4.51 8.93
CA THR A 36 -5.22 3.82 9.82
C THR A 36 -4.64 2.58 9.15
N SER A 37 -5.50 1.73 8.58
CA SER A 37 -5.08 0.54 7.83
C SER A 37 -4.15 0.89 6.66
N LEU A 38 -4.47 1.92 5.88
CA LEU A 38 -3.61 2.41 4.79
C LEU A 38 -2.24 2.88 5.29
N ARG A 39 -2.16 3.62 6.41
CA ARG A 39 -0.88 4.07 6.97
C ARG A 39 -0.02 2.88 7.38
N LEU A 40 -0.61 1.89 8.04
CA LEU A 40 0.09 0.66 8.44
C LEU A 40 0.59 -0.12 7.22
N ARG A 41 -0.25 -0.29 6.20
CA ARG A 41 0.11 -1.00 4.96
C ARG A 41 1.25 -0.30 4.22
N ARG A 42 1.16 1.03 4.06
CA ARG A 42 2.22 1.82 3.41
C ARG A 42 3.57 1.70 4.11
N ARG A 43 3.59 1.61 5.45
CA ARG A 43 4.82 1.40 6.21
C ARG A 43 5.46 0.06 5.85
N ILE A 44 4.67 -1.00 5.78
CA ILE A 44 5.13 -2.35 5.43
C ILE A 44 5.54 -2.42 3.95
N GLU A 45 4.73 -1.91 3.04
CA GLU A 45 5.03 -1.85 1.59
C GLU A 45 6.35 -1.14 1.31
N ARG A 46 6.62 -0.01 1.98
CA ARG A 46 7.88 0.71 1.85
C ARG A 46 9.08 -0.12 2.33
N LEU A 47 8.93 -0.90 3.41
CA LEU A 47 9.99 -1.80 3.88
C LEU A 47 10.27 -2.90 2.85
N PHE A 48 9.24 -3.54 2.31
CA PHE A 48 9.39 -4.54 1.25
C PHE A 48 10.03 -3.97 -0.02
N ALA A 49 9.60 -2.77 -0.45
CA ALA A 49 10.21 -2.10 -1.60
C ALA A 49 11.70 -1.85 -1.38
N CYS A 50 12.08 -1.38 -0.19
CA CYS A 50 13.48 -1.11 0.13
C CYS A 50 14.32 -2.39 0.23
N ILE A 51 13.77 -3.45 0.84
CA ILE A 51 14.46 -4.76 0.89
C ILE A 51 14.67 -5.32 -0.52
N LYS A 52 13.69 -5.21 -1.42
CA LYS A 52 13.85 -5.63 -2.82
C LYS A 52 14.94 -4.82 -3.52
N HIS A 53 14.85 -3.49 -3.47
CA HIS A 53 15.75 -2.61 -4.23
C HIS A 53 17.17 -2.53 -3.65
N ASN A 54 17.32 -2.29 -2.35
CA ASN A 54 18.63 -2.01 -1.74
C ASN A 54 19.34 -3.28 -1.26
N ASN A 55 18.60 -4.33 -0.92
CA ASN A 55 19.18 -5.60 -0.47
C ASN A 55 19.14 -6.68 -1.57
N GLY A 56 18.58 -6.37 -2.74
CA GLY A 56 18.56 -7.29 -3.88
C GLY A 56 17.69 -8.54 -3.68
N LEU A 57 16.73 -8.51 -2.75
CA LEU A 57 15.85 -9.64 -2.44
C LEU A 57 14.74 -9.79 -3.49
N HIS A 58 15.14 -9.97 -4.76
CA HIS A 58 14.22 -10.19 -5.89
C HIS A 58 13.83 -11.66 -6.04
N ARG A 59 14.67 -12.58 -5.55
CA ARG A 59 14.46 -14.03 -5.62
C ARG A 59 14.80 -14.65 -4.29
N LEU A 60 13.99 -15.62 -3.88
CA LEU A 60 14.30 -16.44 -2.72
C LEU A 60 15.35 -17.48 -3.10
N ARG A 61 16.41 -17.59 -2.31
CA ARG A 61 17.47 -18.60 -2.52
C ARG A 61 17.27 -19.88 -1.73
N LEU A 62 16.59 -19.79 -0.59
CA LEU A 62 16.22 -20.93 0.25
C LEU A 62 14.87 -21.47 -0.24
N ARG A 63 14.77 -22.80 -0.31
CA ARG A 63 13.55 -23.49 -0.77
C ARG A 63 12.57 -23.69 0.39
N GLY A 64 11.29 -23.85 0.05
CA GLY A 64 10.22 -24.08 1.01
C GLY A 64 9.75 -22.82 1.75
N LEU A 65 8.59 -22.90 2.40
CA LEU A 65 8.00 -21.79 3.15
C LEU A 65 8.87 -21.37 4.34
N GLN A 66 9.48 -22.33 5.02
CA GLN A 66 10.41 -22.07 6.12
C GLN A 66 11.64 -21.30 5.63
N GLY A 67 12.28 -21.77 4.55
CA GLY A 67 13.42 -21.07 3.94
C GLY A 67 13.06 -19.67 3.47
N ALA A 68 11.87 -19.47 2.90
CA ALA A 68 11.37 -18.15 2.56
C ALA A 68 11.29 -17.23 3.79
N GLY A 69 10.71 -17.73 4.89
CA GLY A 69 10.58 -16.99 6.15
C GLY A 69 11.94 -16.58 6.73
N GLU A 70 12.90 -17.50 6.77
CA GLU A 70 14.27 -17.24 7.25
C GLU A 70 14.96 -16.14 6.43
N GLN A 71 14.82 -16.16 5.10
CA GLN A 71 15.38 -15.11 4.26
C GLN A 71 14.77 -13.73 4.51
N PHE A 72 13.46 -13.66 4.68
CA PHE A 72 12.81 -12.39 5.00
C PHE A 72 13.24 -11.87 6.37
N LEU A 73 13.39 -12.74 7.36
CA LEU A 73 13.90 -12.38 8.69
C LEU A 73 15.32 -11.82 8.61
N LEU A 74 16.24 -12.51 7.93
CA LEU A 74 17.62 -12.03 7.74
C LEU A 74 17.66 -10.68 7.02
N ALA A 75 16.86 -10.52 5.95
CA ALA A 75 16.80 -9.27 5.20
C ALA A 75 16.22 -8.11 6.03
N ALA A 76 15.20 -8.38 6.84
CA ALA A 76 14.60 -7.41 7.76
C ALA A 76 15.62 -6.98 8.84
N THR A 77 16.33 -7.93 9.43
CA THR A 77 17.39 -7.67 10.43
C THR A 77 18.50 -6.80 9.84
N ALA A 78 19.02 -7.13 8.66
CA ALA A 78 20.03 -6.32 7.98
C ALA A 78 19.52 -4.89 7.68
N ARG A 79 18.24 -4.74 7.28
CA ARG A 79 17.62 -3.43 7.07
C ARG A 79 17.50 -2.63 8.36
N ASN A 80 17.12 -3.28 9.46
CA ASN A 80 17.01 -2.65 10.78
C ASN A 80 18.38 -2.16 11.26
N HIS A 81 19.44 -2.96 11.11
CA HIS A 81 20.81 -2.54 11.43
C HIS A 81 21.24 -1.29 10.64
N LYS A 82 21.03 -1.27 9.32
CA LYS A 82 21.30 -0.09 8.48
C LYS A 82 20.53 1.15 8.94
N LYS A 83 19.29 0.98 9.40
CA LYS A 83 18.49 2.09 9.93
C LYS A 83 19.06 2.60 11.26
N MET A 84 19.42 1.70 12.17
CA MET A 84 19.99 2.08 13.47
C MET A 84 21.32 2.82 13.29
N ALA A 85 22.21 2.30 12.44
CA ALA A 85 23.48 2.96 12.13
C ALA A 85 23.28 4.40 11.59
N LYS A 86 22.26 4.62 10.75
CA LYS A 86 21.92 5.97 10.25
C LYS A 86 21.38 6.91 11.32
N ILE A 87 20.66 6.39 12.31
CA ILE A 87 20.12 7.20 13.41
C ILE A 87 21.23 7.58 14.38
N LEU A 88 22.19 6.67 14.62
CA LEU A 88 23.33 6.92 15.51
C LEU A 88 24.40 7.82 14.89
N ALA A 89 24.51 7.82 13.56
CA ALA A 89 25.45 8.68 12.82
C ALA A 89 24.90 10.09 12.53
N ALA A 90 23.65 10.37 12.92
CA ALA A 90 23.02 11.69 12.82
C ALA A 90 23.10 12.40 14.18
#